data_AF-A0A517LZG4-F1
#
_entry.id   AF-A0A517LZG4-F1
#
_cell.length_a   1.000
_cell.length_b   1.000
_cell.length_c   1.000
_cell.angle_alpha   90.00
_cell.angle_beta   90.00
_cell.angle_gamma   90.00
#
_symmetry.space_group_name_H-M   'P 1'
#
loop_
_entity.id
_entity.type
_entity.pdbx_description
1 polymer ?
#
loop_
_entity_poly.entity_id
_entity_poly.type
_entity_poly.pdbx_seq_one_letter_code
_entity_poly.pdbx_strand_id
1 'polypeptide(L)'
;MIRNVCTLLLFCLVVPAWGQQTETDLQLTLPPEIYAVPGGPTNIYFDNIVLTQTPDKFRFDVVCDFGQSEQHHWTWTPTAGDVGVYPIRVDLYSADDTLLDSASSVLRVTAGAASPSTEPIRILIIGDSLTHASAYPNEIARLMTEDAKQPWKMLGTHKPASAAADVAHEGYGGWTWWNFVNKYEPNPDGTYRKRSSPFVFLNDESKPVLDMPRYFKEQCDGQTPDYVVIKLGINDLFTAPAGDVAGIDAKIDTVFGYADQLVAAIRAAAPNATIGICLTTPPNARQEAFEANYKDRYSRWGWKQIQHQLVQRQMKYIADKSDPQIQIVPTQLNLDPVDGYPVNNGVHPNKSGYQQIGSSIYAWLQHQLADSAGKSNVE
;
A
#
# COMPACT_ATOMS: atom_id res chain seq x y z
N MET A 1 60.77 41.97 39.82
CA MET A 1 60.89 40.49 39.70
C MET A 1 59.55 39.94 39.24
N ILE A 2 59.52 39.50 37.99
CA ILE A 2 58.56 38.63 37.28
C ILE A 2 57.10 38.64 37.82
N ARG A 3 56.22 39.39 37.14
CA ARG A 3 54.75 39.23 37.20
C ARG A 3 54.38 38.03 36.33
N ASN A 4 53.83 36.98 36.94
CA ASN A 4 53.21 35.86 36.24
C ASN A 4 51.89 36.33 35.62
N VAL A 5 51.82 36.27 34.29
CA VAL A 5 50.58 36.42 33.50
C VAL A 5 50.01 35.02 33.34
N CYS A 6 48.90 34.72 34.02
CA CYS A 6 48.08 33.55 33.74
C CYS A 6 47.11 33.90 32.61
N THR A 7 47.43 33.45 31.40
CA THR A 7 46.52 33.48 30.25
C THR A 7 45.46 32.39 30.43
N LEU A 8 44.23 32.78 30.76
CA LEU A 8 43.08 31.87 30.75
C LEU A 8 42.64 31.67 29.28
N LEU A 9 42.95 30.50 28.71
CA LEU A 9 42.41 30.07 27.42
C LEU A 9 40.98 29.56 27.63
N LEU A 10 40.00 30.36 27.22
CA LEU A 10 38.60 29.97 27.18
C LEU A 10 38.39 29.06 25.94
N PHE A 11 38.36 27.74 26.14
CA PHE A 11 37.90 26.81 25.11
C PHE A 11 36.37 26.90 25.01
N CYS A 12 35.87 27.67 24.04
CA CYS A 12 34.49 27.54 23.58
C CYS A 12 34.35 26.21 22.84
N LEU A 13 33.96 25.14 23.55
CA LEU A 13 33.45 23.93 22.94
C LEU A 13 32.10 24.26 22.29
N VAL A 14 32.15 24.55 21.00
CA VAL A 14 30.96 24.54 20.14
C VAL A 14 30.60 23.07 19.95
N VAL A 15 29.74 22.54 20.82
CA VAL A 15 29.10 21.26 20.57
C VAL A 15 28.12 21.49 19.42
N PRO A 16 28.22 20.77 18.29
CA PRO A 16 27.18 20.84 17.28
C PRO A 16 25.88 20.36 17.95
N ALA A 17 24.88 21.23 18.00
CA ALA A 17 23.54 20.87 18.39
C ALA A 17 23.00 19.89 17.33
N TRP A 18 23.29 18.60 17.50
CA TRP A 18 22.44 17.56 16.95
C TRP A 18 21.09 17.81 17.60
N GLY A 19 20.12 18.25 16.80
CA GLY A 19 18.77 18.48 17.27
C GLY A 19 18.35 17.26 18.05
N GLN A 20 18.21 17.43 19.36
CA GLN A 20 17.52 16.48 20.21
C GLN A 20 16.14 16.40 19.58
N GLN A 21 15.85 15.28 18.91
CA GLN A 21 14.50 14.98 18.49
C GLN A 21 13.72 15.01 19.79
N THR A 22 12.98 16.09 20.01
CA THR A 22 11.96 16.13 21.04
C THR A 22 11.09 14.91 20.81
N GLU A 23 10.65 14.22 21.87
CA GLU A 23 9.67 13.12 21.82
C GLU A 23 8.33 13.64 21.29
N THR A 24 8.33 14.20 20.08
CA THR A 24 7.16 14.60 19.33
C THR A 24 6.49 13.32 18.86
N ASP A 25 5.33 13.03 19.46
CA ASP A 25 4.31 12.03 19.08
C ASP A 25 4.84 10.96 18.13
N LEU A 26 5.38 9.88 18.68
CA LEU A 26 5.59 8.66 17.91
C LEU A 26 4.22 8.23 17.39
N GLN A 27 4.08 8.18 16.07
CA GLN A 27 2.81 7.84 15.45
C GLN A 27 2.78 6.35 15.17
N LEU A 28 2.35 5.53 16.14
CA LEU A 28 2.13 4.11 15.90
C LEU A 28 0.83 3.92 15.09
N THR A 29 0.93 3.23 13.97
CA THR A 29 -0.12 3.16 12.95
C THR A 29 -0.32 1.72 12.53
N LEU A 30 -1.44 1.13 12.95
CA LEU A 30 -1.85 -0.23 12.60
C LEU A 30 -3.23 -0.19 11.89
N PRO A 31 -3.42 -0.91 10.78
CA PRO A 31 -4.74 -1.03 10.15
C PRO A 31 -5.69 -1.81 11.07
N PRO A 32 -7.02 -1.58 10.96
CA PRO A 32 -8.00 -2.23 11.84
C PRO A 32 -8.06 -3.75 11.65
N GLU A 33 -7.74 -4.23 10.45
CA GLU A 33 -7.72 -5.65 10.11
C GLU A 33 -6.46 -6.02 9.33
N ILE A 34 -5.99 -7.25 9.56
CA ILE A 34 -4.85 -7.87 8.89
C ILE A 34 -5.31 -9.23 8.37
N TYR A 35 -5.21 -9.44 7.06
CA TYR A 35 -5.62 -10.70 6.43
C TYR A 35 -4.43 -11.64 6.30
N ALA A 36 -4.64 -12.90 6.69
CA ALA A 36 -3.68 -13.97 6.63
C ALA A 36 -4.32 -15.23 6.04
N VAL A 37 -3.50 -16.10 5.44
CA VAL A 37 -3.93 -17.35 4.80
C VAL A 37 -2.99 -18.48 5.21
N PRO A 38 -3.49 -19.71 5.42
CA PRO A 38 -2.65 -20.86 5.69
C PRO A 38 -1.48 -21.00 4.70
N GLY A 39 -0.28 -21.27 5.22
CA GLY A 39 0.95 -21.42 4.42
C GLY A 39 1.55 -20.11 3.89
N GLY A 40 0.87 -18.98 4.03
CA GLY A 40 1.35 -17.66 3.63
C GLY A 40 1.98 -16.88 4.79
N PRO A 41 3.27 -16.48 4.70
CA PRO A 41 3.88 -15.63 5.71
C PRO A 41 3.18 -14.27 5.82
N THR A 42 2.81 -13.90 7.05
CA THR A 42 2.23 -12.61 7.41
C THR A 42 3.18 -11.89 8.34
N ASN A 43 3.62 -10.70 7.96
CA ASN A 43 4.60 -9.92 8.70
C ASN A 43 4.07 -8.54 9.09
N ILE A 44 4.55 -8.04 10.23
CA ILE A 44 4.38 -6.66 10.67
C ILE A 44 5.79 -6.09 10.88
N TYR A 45 6.32 -5.42 9.87
CA TYR A 45 7.63 -4.75 9.98
C TYR A 45 7.50 -3.46 10.79
N PHE A 46 8.31 -3.35 11.86
CA PHE A 46 8.18 -2.27 12.83
C PHE A 46 8.48 -0.89 12.24
N ASP A 47 9.43 -0.79 11.30
CA ASP A 47 9.74 0.47 10.60
C ASP A 47 8.55 1.00 9.78
N ASN A 48 7.62 0.14 9.37
CA ASN A 48 6.47 0.50 8.54
C ASN A 48 5.31 1.06 9.37
N ILE A 49 5.22 0.69 10.65
CA ILE A 49 4.10 1.05 11.53
C ILE A 49 4.39 2.22 12.47
N VAL A 50 5.60 2.78 12.48
CA VAL A 50 5.92 3.95 13.31
C VAL A 50 6.64 5.05 12.54
N LEU A 51 6.23 6.31 12.76
CA LEU A 51 6.93 7.46 12.20
C LEU A 51 8.18 7.83 13.02
N THR A 52 9.32 7.22 12.68
CA THR A 52 10.63 7.56 13.25
C THR A 52 11.78 7.28 12.28
N GLN A 53 12.89 7.99 12.46
CA GLN A 53 14.15 7.73 11.74
C GLN A 53 14.90 6.52 12.31
N THR A 54 14.72 6.24 13.60
CA THR A 54 15.51 5.25 14.34
C THR A 54 14.58 4.28 15.09
N PRO A 55 13.87 3.38 14.38
CA PRO A 55 12.97 2.42 15.00
C PRO A 55 13.71 1.47 15.97
N ASP A 56 15.00 1.22 15.74
CA ASP A 56 15.89 0.41 16.56
C ASP A 56 16.14 0.94 17.98
N LYS A 57 15.79 2.21 18.25
CA LYS A 57 15.86 2.79 19.60
C LYS A 57 14.66 2.45 20.48
N PHE A 58 13.63 1.82 19.91
CA PHE A 58 12.41 1.48 20.62
C PHE A 58 12.25 -0.03 20.74
N ARG A 59 11.57 -0.46 21.80
CA ARG A 59 11.18 -1.85 21.97
C ARG A 59 9.73 -2.01 21.53
N PHE A 60 9.50 -2.89 20.57
CA PHE A 60 8.16 -3.28 20.12
C PHE A 60 7.79 -4.58 20.82
N ASP A 61 6.66 -4.58 21.51
CA ASP A 61 6.08 -5.78 22.10
C ASP A 61 4.79 -6.11 21.36
N VAL A 62 4.73 -7.31 20.78
CA VAL A 62 3.56 -7.78 20.04
C VAL A 62 2.80 -8.77 20.90
N VAL A 63 1.62 -8.36 21.35
CA VAL A 63 0.73 -9.18 22.15
C VAL A 63 -0.23 -9.90 21.21
N CYS A 64 0.08 -11.16 20.93
CA CYS A 64 -0.73 -12.10 20.16
C CYS A 64 -0.44 -13.52 20.63
N ASP A 65 -1.45 -14.41 20.62
CA ASP A 65 -1.26 -15.82 20.97
C ASP A 65 -0.44 -16.59 19.92
N PHE A 66 -0.25 -15.99 18.73
CA PHE A 66 0.41 -16.59 17.59
C PHE A 66 1.56 -15.74 17.08
N GLY A 67 2.41 -16.38 16.28
CA GLY A 67 3.59 -15.76 15.67
C GLY A 67 4.75 -15.58 16.64
N GLN A 68 5.80 -14.93 16.13
CA GLN A 68 7.01 -14.64 16.88
C GLN A 68 7.51 -13.25 16.54
N SER A 69 7.99 -12.53 17.55
CA SER A 69 8.68 -11.26 17.37
C SER A 69 10.15 -11.52 17.07
N GLU A 70 10.61 -11.03 15.93
CA GLU A 70 12.02 -10.95 15.56
C GLU A 70 12.53 -9.51 15.75
N GLN A 71 13.81 -9.27 15.45
CA GLN A 71 14.44 -7.98 15.70
C GLN A 71 13.74 -6.79 15.02
N HIS A 72 13.22 -7.00 13.80
CA HIS A 72 12.70 -5.92 12.96
C HIS A 72 11.23 -6.06 12.59
N HIS A 73 10.61 -7.19 12.93
CA HIS A 73 9.23 -7.48 12.59
C HIS A 73 8.67 -8.58 13.48
N TRP A 74 7.34 -8.65 13.56
CA TRP A 74 6.64 -9.86 13.97
C TRP A 74 6.25 -10.68 12.75
N THR A 75 6.33 -12.01 12.84
CA THR A 75 5.99 -12.92 11.75
C THR A 75 5.15 -14.10 12.21
N TRP A 76 4.25 -14.54 11.33
CA TRP A 76 3.53 -15.79 11.49
C TRP A 76 3.20 -16.42 10.13
N THR A 77 3.33 -17.73 10.04
CA THR A 77 2.79 -18.52 8.92
C THR A 77 1.71 -19.44 9.49
N PRO A 78 0.41 -19.07 9.38
CA PRO A 78 -0.67 -19.89 9.91
C PRO A 78 -0.78 -21.22 9.15
N THR A 79 -1.38 -22.21 9.78
CA THR A 79 -1.75 -23.50 9.18
C THR A 79 -3.25 -23.55 8.94
N ALA A 80 -3.75 -24.60 8.29
CA ALA A 80 -5.19 -24.79 8.09
C ALA A 80 -5.96 -24.95 9.41
N GLY A 81 -5.29 -25.38 10.50
CA GLY A 81 -5.90 -25.48 11.83
C GLY A 81 -6.04 -24.13 12.55
N ASP A 82 -5.40 -23.09 12.03
CA ASP A 82 -5.37 -21.75 12.62
C ASP A 82 -6.39 -20.80 11.97
N VAL A 83 -7.36 -21.32 11.21
CA VAL A 83 -8.45 -20.50 10.65
C VAL A 83 -9.26 -19.90 11.79
N GLY A 84 -9.37 -18.57 11.81
CA GLY A 84 -9.97 -17.87 12.93
C GLY A 84 -9.73 -16.37 12.93
N VAL A 85 -10.14 -15.74 14.02
CA VAL A 85 -10.03 -14.30 14.25
C VAL A 85 -9.31 -14.09 15.57
N TYR A 86 -8.21 -13.34 15.54
CA TYR A 86 -7.31 -13.19 16.69
C TYR A 86 -7.05 -11.70 16.95
N PRO A 87 -7.20 -11.23 18.21
CA PRO A 87 -6.75 -9.89 18.56
C PRO A 87 -5.21 -9.84 18.48
N ILE A 88 -4.70 -8.72 18.01
CA ILE A 88 -3.27 -8.41 18.07
C ILE A 88 -3.10 -6.96 18.53
N ARG A 89 -2.12 -6.74 19.40
CA ARG A 89 -1.73 -5.40 19.85
C ARG A 89 -0.23 -5.23 19.73
N VAL A 90 0.20 -4.05 19.33
CA VAL A 90 1.60 -3.64 19.36
C VAL A 90 1.73 -2.55 20.41
N ASP A 91 2.55 -2.79 21.41
CA ASP A 91 2.93 -1.81 22.44
C ASP A 91 4.35 -1.31 22.13
N LEU A 92 4.51 0.00 22.07
CA LEU A 92 5.78 0.66 21.79
C LEU A 92 6.37 1.22 23.08
N TYR A 93 7.57 0.78 23.42
CA TYR A 93 8.28 1.23 24.63
C TYR A 93 9.57 1.97 24.29
N SER A 94 9.93 2.91 25.15
CA SER A 94 11.27 3.51 25.21
C SER A 94 12.32 2.48 25.68
N ALA A 95 13.59 2.88 25.62
CA ALA A 95 14.70 2.06 26.11
C ALA A 95 14.71 1.83 27.63
N ASP A 96 13.97 2.64 28.41
CA ASP A 96 13.81 2.49 29.85
C ASP A 96 12.48 1.84 30.25
N ASP A 97 11.84 1.12 29.32
CA ASP A 97 10.58 0.37 29.50
C ASP A 97 9.36 1.24 29.82
N THR A 98 9.38 2.53 29.46
CA THR A 98 8.19 3.38 29.49
C THR A 98 7.32 3.11 28.26
N LEU A 99 6.03 2.82 28.47
CA LEU A 99 5.07 2.69 27.36
C LEU A 99 4.84 4.06 26.71
N LEU A 100 5.15 4.16 25.41
CA LEU A 100 5.03 5.39 24.62
C LEU A 100 3.73 5.43 23.82
N ASP A 101 3.34 4.31 23.21
CA ASP A 101 2.11 4.21 22.40
C ASP A 101 1.63 2.75 22.33
N SER A 102 0.36 2.53 21.95
CA SER A 102 -0.23 1.21 21.78
C SER A 102 -1.31 1.22 20.69
N ALA A 103 -1.24 0.26 19.77
CA ALA A 103 -2.19 0.12 18.68
C ALA A 103 -2.70 -1.32 18.57
N SER A 104 -4.01 -1.49 18.34
CA SER A 104 -4.66 -2.80 18.22
C SER A 104 -5.19 -3.02 16.81
N SER A 105 -5.25 -4.30 16.41
CA SER A 105 -5.83 -4.78 15.17
C SER A 105 -6.45 -6.16 15.36
N VAL A 106 -7.02 -6.69 14.29
CA VAL A 106 -7.58 -8.04 14.23
C VAL A 106 -6.90 -8.80 13.10
N LEU A 107 -6.24 -9.91 13.44
CA LEU A 107 -5.75 -10.89 12.48
C LEU A 107 -6.89 -11.82 12.06
N ARG A 108 -7.20 -11.86 10.76
CA ARG A 108 -8.19 -12.76 10.16
C ARG A 108 -7.47 -13.80 9.33
N VAL A 109 -7.45 -15.04 9.82
CA VAL A 109 -6.90 -16.18 9.08
C VAL A 109 -8.03 -16.88 8.35
N THR A 110 -7.97 -16.90 7.03
CA THR A 110 -8.98 -17.55 6.18
C THR A 110 -8.36 -18.55 5.24
N ALA A 111 -8.96 -19.74 5.12
CA ALA A 111 -8.52 -20.76 4.16
C ALA A 111 -9.11 -20.59 2.75
N GLY A 112 -9.78 -19.46 2.48
CA GLY A 112 -10.52 -19.27 1.22
C GLY A 112 -11.89 -19.96 1.21
N ALA A 113 -12.50 -20.03 0.03
CA ALA A 113 -13.74 -20.78 -0.15
C ALA A 113 -13.48 -22.30 -0.05
N ALA A 114 -14.20 -23.00 0.83
CA ALA A 114 -14.08 -24.45 1.03
C ALA A 114 -14.35 -25.27 -0.24
N SER A 115 -15.05 -24.69 -1.21
CA SER A 115 -15.28 -25.24 -2.54
C SER A 115 -15.15 -24.10 -3.56
N PRO A 116 -13.99 -23.95 -4.22
CA PRO A 116 -13.80 -22.94 -5.25
C PRO A 116 -14.88 -23.04 -6.33
N SER A 117 -15.38 -21.90 -6.77
CA SER A 117 -16.38 -21.84 -7.83
C SER A 117 -15.78 -22.29 -9.16
N THR A 118 -16.57 -22.90 -10.04
CA THR A 118 -16.17 -23.14 -11.43
C THR A 118 -16.17 -21.86 -12.26
N GLU A 119 -16.91 -20.84 -11.82
CA GLU A 119 -16.95 -19.54 -12.49
C GLU A 119 -15.74 -18.68 -12.09
N PRO A 120 -15.10 -18.00 -13.06
CA PRO A 120 -13.98 -17.14 -12.77
C PRO A 120 -14.41 -15.87 -12.03
N ILE A 121 -13.72 -15.55 -10.94
CA ILE A 121 -13.83 -14.23 -10.34
C ILE A 121 -13.16 -13.19 -11.24
N ARG A 122 -13.76 -12.01 -11.35
CA ARG A 122 -13.27 -10.93 -12.21
C ARG A 122 -12.57 -9.88 -11.37
N ILE A 123 -11.30 -9.63 -11.66
CA ILE A 123 -10.45 -8.72 -10.89
C ILE A 123 -10.00 -7.57 -11.78
N LEU A 124 -10.29 -6.33 -11.40
CA LEU A 124 -9.71 -5.14 -12.02
C LEU A 124 -8.61 -4.57 -11.11
N ILE A 125 -7.37 -4.52 -11.59
CA ILE A 125 -6.25 -3.95 -10.84
C ILE A 125 -5.89 -2.59 -11.44
N ILE A 126 -6.02 -1.53 -10.64
CA ILE A 126 -5.71 -0.14 -11.01
C ILE A 126 -4.48 0.31 -10.21
N GLY A 127 -3.48 0.88 -10.89
CA GLY A 127 -2.36 1.44 -10.15
C GLY A 127 -1.27 2.10 -10.99
N ASP A 128 -0.15 2.34 -10.34
CA ASP A 128 0.95 3.13 -10.87
C ASP A 128 2.11 2.29 -11.43
N SER A 129 3.36 2.73 -11.26
CA SER A 129 4.56 2.01 -11.69
C SER A 129 4.73 0.66 -11.02
N LEU A 130 4.24 0.48 -9.79
CA LEU A 130 4.33 -0.82 -9.11
C LEU A 130 3.42 -1.85 -9.79
N THR A 131 2.24 -1.40 -10.24
CA THR A 131 1.32 -2.24 -11.01
C THR A 131 1.83 -2.45 -12.43
N HIS A 132 2.38 -1.39 -13.04
CA HIS A 132 2.99 -1.45 -14.38
C HIS A 132 4.11 -2.50 -14.48
N ALA A 133 4.83 -2.79 -13.40
CA ALA A 133 5.85 -3.84 -13.38
C ALA A 133 5.26 -5.25 -13.59
N SER A 134 3.95 -5.42 -13.39
CA SER A 134 3.20 -6.69 -13.45
C SER A 134 3.66 -7.76 -12.45
N ALA A 135 4.66 -7.50 -11.61
CA ALA A 135 5.21 -8.48 -10.68
C ALA A 135 4.22 -8.92 -9.59
N TYR A 136 3.52 -7.99 -8.91
CA TYR A 136 2.51 -8.38 -7.92
C TYR A 136 1.20 -8.89 -8.55
N PRO A 137 0.71 -8.37 -9.71
CA PRO A 137 -0.37 -9.03 -10.44
C PRO A 137 -0.04 -10.47 -10.83
N ASN A 138 1.18 -10.74 -11.30
CA ASN A 138 1.63 -12.09 -11.62
C ASN A 138 1.64 -13.00 -10.38
N GLU A 139 2.05 -12.48 -9.22
CA GLU A 139 2.02 -13.26 -7.97
C GLU A 139 0.58 -13.57 -7.54
N ILE A 140 -0.36 -12.63 -7.66
CA ILE A 140 -1.78 -12.88 -7.41
C ILE A 140 -2.28 -14.00 -8.33
N ALA A 141 -2.01 -13.91 -9.64
CA ALA A 141 -2.40 -14.93 -10.62
C ALA A 141 -1.82 -16.32 -10.28
N ARG A 142 -0.55 -16.37 -9.87
CA ARG A 142 0.10 -17.60 -9.43
C ARG A 142 -0.58 -18.19 -8.19
N LEU A 143 -0.79 -17.40 -7.14
CA LEU A 143 -1.42 -17.83 -5.89
C LEU A 143 -2.88 -18.28 -6.10
N MET A 144 -3.65 -17.54 -6.91
CA MET A 144 -5.03 -17.92 -7.23
C MET A 144 -5.10 -19.26 -8.00
N THR A 145 -4.12 -19.53 -8.86
CA THR A 145 -4.07 -20.76 -9.67
C THR A 145 -3.55 -21.96 -8.87
N GLU A 146 -2.41 -21.80 -8.21
CA GLU A 146 -1.67 -22.90 -7.60
C GLU A 146 -2.18 -23.23 -6.21
N ASP A 147 -2.47 -22.21 -5.40
CA ASP A 147 -2.87 -22.36 -4.00
C ASP A 147 -4.40 -22.43 -3.87
N ALA A 148 -5.11 -21.36 -4.24
CA ALA A 148 -6.57 -21.30 -4.11
C ALA A 148 -7.30 -22.24 -5.08
N LYS A 149 -6.68 -22.57 -6.21
CA LYS A 149 -7.30 -23.31 -7.33
C LYS A 149 -8.65 -22.71 -7.75
N GLN A 150 -8.75 -21.38 -7.66
CA GLN A 150 -9.94 -20.61 -7.95
C GLN A 150 -9.77 -20.00 -9.35
N PRO A 151 -10.64 -20.34 -10.33
CA PRO A 151 -10.68 -19.67 -11.62
C PRO A 151 -10.77 -18.15 -11.44
N TRP A 152 -10.01 -17.42 -12.25
CA TRP A 152 -9.93 -15.96 -12.22
C TRP A 152 -9.81 -15.39 -13.63
N LYS A 153 -10.24 -14.14 -13.80
CA LYS A 153 -10.03 -13.33 -14.99
C LYS A 153 -9.64 -11.93 -14.57
N MET A 154 -8.46 -11.46 -14.99
CA MET A 154 -8.11 -10.06 -14.80
C MET A 154 -8.70 -9.22 -15.93
N LEU A 155 -9.46 -8.19 -15.56
CA LEU A 155 -9.95 -7.16 -16.46
C LEU A 155 -8.88 -6.08 -16.62
N GLY A 156 -8.67 -5.63 -17.85
CA GLY A 156 -7.66 -4.62 -18.14
C GLY A 156 -7.22 -4.61 -19.60
N THR A 157 -6.80 -3.43 -20.06
CA THR A 157 -6.26 -3.21 -21.41
C THR A 157 -4.74 -3.25 -21.44
N HIS A 158 -4.07 -3.07 -20.30
CA HIS A 158 -2.61 -2.99 -20.24
C HIS A 158 -1.98 -4.35 -19.96
N LYS A 159 -1.09 -4.78 -20.87
CA LYS A 159 -0.35 -6.04 -20.82
C LYS A 159 1.12 -5.81 -21.16
N PRO A 160 1.93 -5.29 -20.21
CA PRO A 160 3.37 -5.16 -20.38
C PRO A 160 4.02 -6.50 -20.76
N ALA A 161 5.21 -6.46 -21.36
CA ALA A 161 5.97 -7.68 -21.66
C ALA A 161 6.31 -8.53 -20.43
N SER A 162 6.29 -7.95 -19.23
CA SER A 162 6.48 -8.66 -17.96
C SER A 162 5.20 -9.30 -17.40
N ALA A 163 4.03 -9.04 -17.97
CA ALA A 163 2.79 -9.69 -17.58
C ALA A 163 2.83 -11.17 -17.99
N ALA A 164 2.48 -12.05 -17.04
CA ALA A 164 2.30 -13.47 -17.33
C ALA A 164 1.08 -13.69 -18.25
N ALA A 165 0.93 -14.92 -18.74
CA ALA A 165 -0.26 -15.30 -19.50
C ALA A 165 -1.54 -14.93 -18.71
N ASP A 166 -2.52 -14.38 -19.42
CA ASP A 166 -3.83 -13.95 -18.91
C ASP A 166 -3.81 -12.83 -17.85
N VAL A 167 -2.64 -12.33 -17.46
CA VAL A 167 -2.52 -11.15 -16.61
C VAL A 167 -2.74 -9.88 -17.43
N ALA A 168 -3.73 -9.11 -17.01
CA ALA A 168 -4.03 -7.79 -17.53
C ALA A 168 -4.33 -6.85 -16.36
N HIS A 169 -4.08 -5.55 -16.53
CA HIS A 169 -4.39 -4.57 -15.49
C HIS A 169 -4.51 -3.16 -16.10
N GLU A 170 -4.81 -2.18 -15.27
CA GLU A 170 -4.78 -0.75 -15.58
C GLU A 170 -3.67 -0.10 -14.74
N GLY A 171 -2.43 -0.55 -15.00
CA GLY A 171 -1.23 -0.19 -14.24
C GLY A 171 -0.23 0.58 -15.06
N TYR A 172 0.01 1.85 -14.71
CA TYR A 172 0.75 2.76 -15.57
C TYR A 172 1.82 3.56 -14.81
N GLY A 173 3.06 3.47 -15.29
CA GLY A 173 4.20 4.14 -14.65
C GLY A 173 4.01 5.66 -14.55
N GLY A 174 4.15 6.21 -13.35
CA GLY A 174 4.04 7.65 -13.10
C GLY A 174 2.60 8.18 -12.99
N TRP A 175 1.58 7.32 -13.09
CA TRP A 175 0.20 7.77 -13.04
C TRP A 175 -0.29 8.02 -11.62
N THR A 176 -1.24 8.96 -11.52
CA THR A 176 -1.89 9.48 -10.32
C THR A 176 -3.39 9.21 -10.37
N TRP A 177 -4.11 9.46 -9.27
CA TRP A 177 -5.57 9.44 -9.28
C TRP A 177 -6.15 10.42 -10.31
N TRP A 178 -5.56 11.63 -10.40
CA TRP A 178 -5.93 12.62 -11.41
C TRP A 178 -5.81 12.06 -12.82
N ASN A 179 -4.76 11.28 -13.11
CA ASN A 179 -4.58 10.72 -14.44
C ASN A 179 -5.72 9.79 -14.82
N PHE A 180 -6.15 8.89 -13.93
CA PHE A 180 -7.26 7.98 -14.20
C PHE A 180 -8.60 8.71 -14.40
N VAL A 181 -8.81 9.82 -13.71
CA VAL A 181 -10.07 10.60 -13.81
C VAL A 181 -10.09 11.52 -15.04
N ASN A 182 -8.96 12.15 -15.38
CA ASN A 182 -8.95 13.32 -16.27
C ASN A 182 -8.02 13.20 -17.48
N LYS A 183 -7.06 12.28 -17.50
CA LYS A 183 -6.03 12.27 -18.56
C LYS A 183 -6.67 11.90 -19.90
N TYR A 184 -6.68 12.86 -20.81
CA TYR A 184 -7.02 12.67 -22.22
C TYR A 184 -5.82 13.04 -23.08
N GLU A 185 -5.45 12.19 -24.03
CA GLU A 185 -4.38 12.39 -24.99
C GLU A 185 -4.94 12.22 -26.40
N PRO A 186 -5.09 13.32 -27.18
CA PRO A 186 -5.64 13.25 -28.53
C PRO A 186 -4.68 12.62 -29.54
N ASN A 187 -3.37 12.56 -29.25
CA ASN A 187 -2.35 12.07 -30.16
C ASN A 187 -1.49 10.97 -29.50
N PRO A 188 -2.07 9.81 -29.16
CA PRO A 188 -1.35 8.75 -28.48
C PRO A 188 -0.24 8.18 -29.37
N ASP A 189 0.88 7.78 -28.76
CA ASP A 189 2.03 7.19 -29.47
C ASP A 189 2.14 5.67 -29.27
N GLY A 190 1.11 5.05 -28.69
CA GLY A 190 1.08 3.64 -28.32
C GLY A 190 1.82 3.31 -27.02
N THR A 191 2.49 4.28 -26.39
CA THR A 191 3.12 4.08 -25.07
C THR A 191 2.16 4.44 -23.95
N TYR A 192 2.38 3.87 -22.75
CA TYR A 192 1.59 4.25 -21.58
C TYR A 192 1.84 5.68 -21.09
N ARG A 193 2.95 6.31 -21.49
CA ARG A 193 3.30 7.68 -21.07
C ARG A 193 2.43 8.71 -21.81
N LYS A 194 2.13 8.43 -23.08
CA LYS A 194 1.35 9.30 -23.95
C LYS A 194 0.12 8.55 -24.47
N ARG A 195 -0.84 8.35 -23.55
CA ARG A 195 -2.18 7.81 -23.82
C ARG A 195 -3.22 8.44 -22.89
N SER A 196 -4.49 8.34 -23.27
CA SER A 196 -5.60 8.66 -22.37
C SER A 196 -5.70 7.64 -21.25
N SER A 197 -6.33 8.04 -20.15
CA SER A 197 -6.90 7.10 -19.19
C SER A 197 -7.78 6.08 -19.92
N PRO A 198 -7.71 4.79 -19.56
CA PRO A 198 -8.61 3.77 -20.10
C PRO A 198 -10.09 4.08 -19.80
N PHE A 199 -10.35 4.94 -18.81
CA PHE A 199 -11.69 5.27 -18.35
C PHE A 199 -12.21 6.61 -18.90
N VAL A 200 -11.41 7.36 -19.66
CA VAL A 200 -11.78 8.69 -20.17
C VAL A 200 -12.04 8.63 -21.67
N PHE A 201 -13.27 8.99 -22.04
CA PHE A 201 -13.75 8.95 -23.42
C PHE A 201 -14.29 10.31 -23.85
N LEU A 202 -14.30 10.58 -25.16
CA LEU A 202 -15.04 11.73 -25.68
C LEU A 202 -16.54 11.43 -25.63
N ASN A 203 -17.31 12.36 -25.08
CA ASN A 203 -18.77 12.37 -25.18
C ASN A 203 -19.24 12.91 -26.54
N ASP A 204 -20.56 13.01 -26.74
CA ASP A 204 -21.16 13.50 -28.00
C ASP A 204 -20.77 14.95 -28.36
N GLU A 205 -20.32 15.74 -27.38
CA GLU A 205 -19.80 17.10 -27.58
C GLU A 205 -18.28 17.14 -27.79
N SER A 206 -17.63 15.98 -28.00
CA SER A 206 -16.17 15.86 -28.11
C SER A 206 -15.39 16.37 -26.88
N LYS A 207 -15.98 16.27 -25.68
CA LYS A 207 -15.31 16.56 -24.41
C LYS A 207 -14.89 15.28 -23.71
N PRO A 208 -13.66 15.20 -23.16
CA PRO A 208 -13.23 14.05 -22.39
C PRO A 208 -13.99 13.98 -21.07
N VAL A 209 -14.58 12.81 -20.80
CA VAL A 209 -15.33 12.51 -19.58
C VAL A 209 -14.97 11.13 -19.06
N LEU A 210 -14.99 10.97 -17.74
CA LEU A 210 -14.87 9.66 -17.09
C LEU A 210 -16.14 8.83 -17.39
N ASP A 211 -15.98 7.69 -18.05
CA ASP A 211 -17.08 6.81 -18.48
C ASP A 211 -16.72 5.34 -18.24
N MET A 212 -16.90 4.92 -16.99
CA MET A 212 -16.64 3.55 -16.55
C MET A 212 -17.59 2.50 -17.19
N PRO A 213 -18.91 2.78 -17.37
CA PRO A 213 -19.79 1.87 -18.11
C PRO A 213 -19.30 1.59 -19.53
N ARG A 214 -18.85 2.62 -20.26
CA ARG A 214 -18.29 2.45 -21.60
C ARG A 214 -16.99 1.65 -21.58
N TYR A 215 -16.11 1.90 -20.62
CA TYR A 215 -14.91 1.08 -20.42
C TYR A 215 -15.25 -0.41 -20.28
N PHE A 216 -16.17 -0.78 -19.38
CA PHE A 216 -16.53 -2.20 -19.22
C PHE A 216 -17.17 -2.79 -20.48
N LYS A 217 -18.03 -2.01 -21.15
CA LYS A 217 -18.67 -2.43 -22.40
C LYS A 217 -17.66 -2.69 -23.52
N GLU A 218 -16.73 -1.76 -23.75
CA GLU A 218 -15.84 -1.80 -24.92
C GLU A 218 -14.53 -2.56 -24.66
N GLN A 219 -14.01 -2.51 -23.44
CA GLN A 219 -12.68 -3.02 -23.10
C GLN A 219 -12.72 -4.29 -22.23
N CYS A 220 -13.89 -4.65 -21.71
CA CYS A 220 -14.08 -5.83 -20.85
C CYS A 220 -15.22 -6.74 -21.34
N ASP A 221 -15.62 -6.65 -22.61
CA ASP A 221 -16.70 -7.44 -23.21
C ASP A 221 -18.05 -7.34 -22.46
N GLY A 222 -18.33 -6.17 -21.86
CA GLY A 222 -19.52 -5.95 -21.03
C GLY A 222 -19.43 -6.55 -19.63
N GLN A 223 -18.30 -7.13 -19.24
CA GLN A 223 -18.10 -7.70 -17.91
C GLN A 223 -17.67 -6.63 -16.91
N THR A 224 -18.31 -6.63 -15.74
CA THR A 224 -17.91 -5.82 -14.57
C THR A 224 -17.00 -6.64 -13.66
N PRO A 225 -16.12 -6.02 -12.86
CA PRO A 225 -15.34 -6.73 -11.84
C PRO A 225 -16.22 -7.20 -10.68
N ASP A 226 -15.81 -8.29 -10.04
CA ASP A 226 -16.26 -8.69 -8.71
C ASP A 226 -15.38 -8.02 -7.64
N TYR A 227 -14.09 -7.88 -7.94
CA TYR A 227 -13.10 -7.23 -7.07
C TYR A 227 -12.33 -6.16 -7.84
N VAL A 228 -12.19 -4.98 -7.23
CA VAL A 228 -11.30 -3.92 -7.72
C VAL A 228 -10.18 -3.71 -6.72
N VAL A 229 -8.93 -3.76 -7.17
CA VAL A 229 -7.75 -3.50 -6.36
C VAL A 229 -7.14 -2.19 -6.83
N ILE A 230 -7.07 -1.19 -5.95
CA ILE A 230 -6.48 0.12 -6.27
C ILE A 230 -5.23 0.34 -5.44
N LYS A 231 -4.08 0.50 -6.10
CA LYS A 231 -2.80 0.83 -5.47
C LYS A 231 -2.20 2.09 -6.11
N LEU A 232 -2.54 3.24 -5.54
CA LEU A 232 -2.15 4.58 -5.99
C LEU A 232 -1.71 5.46 -4.80
N GLY A 233 -1.22 6.67 -5.10
CA GLY A 233 -0.83 7.67 -4.10
C GLY A 233 0.65 8.01 -4.10
N ILE A 234 1.52 7.16 -4.65
CA ILE A 234 2.97 7.44 -4.68
C ILE A 234 3.25 8.65 -5.55
N ASN A 235 2.90 8.59 -6.85
CA ASN A 235 3.19 9.69 -7.77
C ASN A 235 2.41 10.96 -7.42
N ASP A 236 1.24 10.82 -6.80
CA ASP A 236 0.45 11.93 -6.33
C ASP A 236 1.22 12.75 -5.29
N LEU A 237 1.84 12.08 -4.31
CA LEU A 237 2.47 12.74 -3.17
C LEU A 237 4.00 12.77 -3.20
N PHE A 238 4.65 12.17 -4.19
CA PHE A 238 6.12 12.08 -4.22
C PHE A 238 6.81 13.46 -4.13
N THR A 239 6.12 14.51 -4.57
CA THR A 239 6.57 15.91 -4.51
C THR A 239 5.90 16.74 -3.41
N ALA A 240 5.22 16.11 -2.44
CA ALA A 240 4.64 16.83 -1.30
C ALA A 240 5.74 17.45 -0.41
N PRO A 241 5.45 18.57 0.28
CA PRO A 241 6.45 19.26 1.09
C PRO A 241 6.77 18.50 2.38
N ALA A 242 7.80 17.66 2.35
CA ALA A 242 8.25 16.91 3.53
C ALA A 242 8.52 17.85 4.73
N GLY A 243 8.06 17.44 5.92
CA GLY A 243 8.16 18.25 7.14
C GLY A 243 7.06 19.31 7.31
N ASP A 244 6.22 19.55 6.31
CA ASP A 244 5.03 20.41 6.40
C ASP A 244 3.76 19.55 6.38
N VAL A 245 3.29 19.15 7.57
CA VAL A 245 2.09 18.30 7.70
C VAL A 245 0.87 18.94 7.06
N ALA A 246 0.67 20.25 7.21
CA ALA A 246 -0.47 20.95 6.62
C ALA A 246 -0.40 20.97 5.08
N GLY A 247 0.79 21.19 4.51
CA GLY A 247 1.02 21.11 3.07
C GLY A 247 0.85 19.69 2.51
N ILE A 248 1.28 18.67 3.26
CA ILE A 248 1.02 17.26 2.92
C ILE A 248 -0.48 16.97 2.95
N ASP A 249 -1.19 17.37 3.99
CA ASP A 249 -2.63 17.15 4.16
C ASP A 249 -3.45 17.84 3.06
N ALA A 250 -3.13 19.09 2.71
CA ALA A 250 -3.82 19.78 1.62
C ALA A 250 -3.67 19.06 0.27
N LYS A 251 -2.51 18.43 0.04
CA LYS A 251 -2.29 17.62 -1.16
C LYS A 251 -3.06 16.31 -1.10
N ILE A 252 -3.11 15.67 0.06
CA ILE A 252 -3.94 14.47 0.30
C ILE A 252 -5.42 14.77 0.04
N ASP A 253 -5.94 15.89 0.51
CA ASP A 253 -7.34 16.30 0.29
C ASP A 253 -7.66 16.40 -1.21
N THR A 254 -6.75 17.00 -1.97
CA THR A 254 -6.88 17.10 -3.44
C THR A 254 -6.89 15.72 -4.08
N VAL A 255 -6.00 14.82 -3.64
CA VAL A 255 -5.92 13.45 -4.15
C VAL A 255 -7.19 12.66 -3.84
N PHE A 256 -7.72 12.79 -2.63
CA PHE A 256 -8.98 12.13 -2.24
C PHE A 256 -10.19 12.68 -3.01
N GLY A 257 -10.17 13.95 -3.43
CA GLY A 257 -11.17 14.47 -4.37
C GLY A 257 -11.18 13.74 -5.72
N TYR A 258 -10.03 13.27 -6.22
CA TYR A 258 -9.97 12.42 -7.42
C TYR A 258 -10.28 10.95 -7.11
N ALA A 259 -9.89 10.47 -5.92
CA ALA A 259 -10.27 9.14 -5.46
C ALA A 259 -11.79 8.98 -5.39
N ASP A 260 -12.49 9.99 -4.87
CA ASP A 260 -13.95 10.04 -4.81
C ASP A 260 -14.59 9.90 -6.18
N GLN A 261 -14.08 10.64 -7.17
CA GLN A 261 -14.61 10.60 -8.53
C GLN A 261 -14.44 9.21 -9.16
N LEU A 262 -13.24 8.61 -9.03
CA LEU A 262 -12.99 7.30 -9.61
C LEU A 262 -13.78 6.19 -8.88
N VAL A 263 -13.78 6.20 -7.55
CA VAL A 263 -14.51 5.21 -6.73
C VAL A 263 -16.01 5.31 -6.97
N ALA A 264 -16.57 6.53 -7.04
CA ALA A 264 -17.99 6.73 -7.35
C ALA A 264 -18.35 6.21 -8.76
N ALA A 265 -17.51 6.47 -9.76
CA ALA A 265 -17.72 5.96 -11.11
C ALA A 265 -17.67 4.43 -11.18
N ILE A 266 -16.74 3.80 -10.44
CA ILE A 266 -16.66 2.34 -10.32
C ILE A 266 -17.92 1.79 -9.63
N ARG A 267 -18.31 2.34 -8.47
CA ARG A 267 -19.49 1.90 -7.73
C ARG A 267 -20.77 2.04 -8.57
N ALA A 268 -20.91 3.12 -9.35
CA ALA A 268 -22.06 3.30 -10.22
C ALA A 268 -22.12 2.26 -11.35
N ALA A 269 -20.97 1.89 -11.93
CA ALA A 269 -20.89 0.96 -13.05
C ALA A 269 -20.83 -0.53 -12.63
N ALA A 270 -20.36 -0.81 -11.41
CA ALA A 270 -20.22 -2.14 -10.85
C ALA A 270 -20.69 -2.13 -9.37
N PRO A 271 -22.01 -2.01 -9.12
CA PRO A 271 -22.56 -1.77 -7.77
C PRO A 271 -22.23 -2.87 -6.76
N ASN A 272 -22.01 -4.10 -7.23
CA ASN A 272 -21.72 -5.25 -6.37
C ASN A 272 -20.22 -5.49 -6.14
N ALA A 273 -19.33 -4.74 -6.81
CA ALA A 273 -17.90 -4.98 -6.70
C ALA A 273 -17.37 -4.59 -5.31
N THR A 274 -16.52 -5.42 -4.71
CA THR A 274 -15.75 -5.00 -3.53
C THR A 274 -14.48 -4.28 -3.99
N ILE A 275 -14.25 -3.08 -3.47
CA ILE A 275 -13.11 -2.23 -3.79
C ILE A 275 -12.11 -2.31 -2.63
N GLY A 276 -10.97 -2.96 -2.88
CA GLY A 276 -9.82 -2.95 -1.98
C GLY A 276 -8.87 -1.79 -2.31
N ILE A 277 -8.67 -0.88 -1.35
CA ILE A 277 -7.68 0.19 -1.45
C ILE A 277 -6.42 -0.24 -0.69
N CYS A 278 -5.34 -0.44 -1.44
CA CYS A 278 -4.05 -0.82 -0.88
C CYS A 278 -3.40 0.36 -0.17
N LEU A 279 -3.08 0.19 1.12
CA LEU A 279 -2.31 1.19 1.86
C LEU A 279 -0.94 1.37 1.23
N THR A 280 -0.54 2.62 1.00
CA THR A 280 0.69 2.93 0.28
C THR A 280 1.89 2.26 0.93
N THR A 281 2.67 1.54 0.13
CA THR A 281 3.80 0.72 0.59
C THR A 281 4.91 1.59 1.22
N PRO A 282 5.59 1.09 2.27
CA PRO A 282 6.71 1.78 2.91
C PRO A 282 7.87 1.95 1.92
N PRO A 283 8.78 2.91 2.13
CA PRO A 283 9.99 2.99 1.33
C PRO A 283 11.04 1.95 1.68
N ASN A 284 12.06 1.87 0.82
CA ASN A 284 13.34 1.31 1.21
C ASN A 284 13.88 2.03 2.47
N ALA A 285 14.34 1.27 3.46
CA ALA A 285 14.89 1.81 4.70
C ALA A 285 16.23 2.54 4.50
N ARG A 286 16.95 2.24 3.41
CA ARG A 286 18.29 2.78 3.13
C ARG A 286 18.22 4.17 2.50
N GLN A 287 18.94 5.14 3.06
CA GLN A 287 19.06 6.48 2.49
C GLN A 287 19.80 6.46 1.15
N GLU A 288 20.78 5.57 1.00
CA GLU A 288 21.58 5.38 -0.22
C GLU A 288 20.72 4.94 -1.41
N ALA A 289 19.62 4.22 -1.14
CA ALA A 289 18.68 3.82 -2.18
C ALA A 289 17.95 5.03 -2.78
N PHE A 290 17.63 6.04 -1.96
CA PHE A 290 17.06 7.29 -2.43
C PHE A 290 18.09 8.11 -3.19
N GLU A 291 19.31 8.22 -2.69
CA GLU A 291 20.40 8.93 -3.38
C GLU A 291 20.73 8.31 -4.75
N ALA A 292 20.62 7.00 -4.87
CA ALA A 292 20.82 6.29 -6.13
C ALA A 292 19.84 6.75 -7.22
N ASN A 293 18.53 6.81 -6.93
CA ASN A 293 17.51 7.25 -7.92
C ASN A 293 17.37 8.76 -8.03
N TYR A 294 17.43 9.45 -6.90
CA TYR A 294 16.90 10.79 -6.75
C TYR A 294 17.96 11.84 -6.45
N LYS A 295 19.18 11.42 -6.09
CA LYS A 295 20.25 12.29 -5.63
C LYS A 295 19.79 13.04 -4.37
N ASP A 296 19.96 14.34 -4.33
CA ASP A 296 19.57 15.26 -3.27
C ASP A 296 18.11 15.72 -3.33
N ARG A 297 17.35 15.32 -4.37
CA ARG A 297 15.97 15.80 -4.56
C ARG A 297 14.97 15.24 -3.55
N TYR A 298 15.16 13.99 -3.12
CA TYR A 298 14.27 13.31 -2.18
C TYR A 298 15.11 12.50 -1.19
N SER A 299 14.81 12.63 0.11
CA SER A 299 15.39 11.81 1.16
C SER A 299 14.45 10.68 1.56
N ARG A 300 15.02 9.59 2.10
CA ARG A 300 14.23 8.50 2.69
C ARG A 300 13.31 9.03 3.79
N TRP A 301 13.83 9.90 4.65
CA TRP A 301 13.05 10.45 5.76
C TRP A 301 11.88 11.31 5.27
N GLY A 302 12.12 12.20 4.31
CA GLY A 302 11.07 13.07 3.78
C GLY A 302 9.94 12.27 3.15
N TRP A 303 10.28 11.23 2.38
CA TRP A 303 9.26 10.34 1.82
C TRP A 303 8.56 9.48 2.89
N LYS A 304 9.26 9.00 3.92
CA LYS A 304 8.63 8.27 5.04
C LYS A 304 7.58 9.12 5.75
N GLN A 305 7.85 10.41 6.01
CA GLN A 305 6.87 11.32 6.60
C GLN A 305 5.60 11.44 5.73
N ILE A 306 5.77 11.65 4.43
CA ILE A 306 4.68 11.78 3.47
C ILE A 306 3.86 10.48 3.38
N GLN A 307 4.53 9.34 3.24
CA GLN A 307 3.89 8.05 3.10
C GLN A 307 3.17 7.63 4.38
N HIS A 308 3.73 7.89 5.56
CA HIS A 308 3.10 7.57 6.84
C HIS A 308 1.81 8.39 7.04
N GLN A 309 1.86 9.70 6.75
CA GLN A 309 0.67 10.56 6.78
C GLN A 309 -0.39 10.07 5.78
N LEU A 310 0.02 9.71 4.56
CA LEU A 310 -0.90 9.17 3.56
C LEU A 310 -1.57 7.88 4.03
N VAL A 311 -0.85 6.96 4.67
CA VAL A 311 -1.42 5.71 5.19
C VAL A 311 -2.46 5.99 6.26
N GLN A 312 -2.17 6.85 7.25
CA GLN A 312 -3.15 7.24 8.27
C GLN A 312 -4.39 7.88 7.66
N ARG A 313 -4.19 8.80 6.72
CA ARG A 313 -5.28 9.49 6.01
C ARG A 313 -6.08 8.54 5.11
N GLN A 314 -5.47 7.52 4.50
CA GLN A 314 -6.15 6.49 3.71
C GLN A 314 -7.08 5.66 4.60
N MET A 315 -6.61 5.23 5.77
CA MET A 315 -7.45 4.47 6.72
C MET A 315 -8.65 5.30 7.18
N LYS A 316 -8.42 6.57 7.53
CA LYS A 316 -9.51 7.49 7.89
C LYS A 316 -10.48 7.70 6.73
N TYR A 317 -9.96 7.96 5.52
CA TYR A 317 -10.77 8.16 4.32
C TYR A 317 -11.71 6.97 4.06
N ILE A 318 -11.20 5.73 4.16
CA ILE A 318 -12.01 4.52 3.95
C ILE A 318 -13.05 4.37 5.06
N ALA A 319 -12.67 4.58 6.33
CA ALA A 319 -13.61 4.53 7.45
C ALA A 319 -14.75 5.56 7.29
N ASP A 320 -14.43 6.78 6.87
CA ASP A 320 -15.41 7.86 6.66
C ASP A 320 -16.40 7.56 5.52
N LYS A 321 -16.06 6.68 4.56
CA LYS A 321 -17.00 6.26 3.50
C LYS A 321 -18.19 5.47 4.02
N SER A 322 -18.02 4.74 5.13
CA SER A 322 -19.07 3.87 5.70
C SER A 322 -19.70 2.90 4.68
N ASP A 323 -18.97 2.54 3.61
CA ASP A 323 -19.37 1.54 2.61
C ASP A 323 -18.65 0.22 2.93
N PRO A 324 -19.37 -0.85 3.33
CA PRO A 324 -18.75 -2.13 3.68
C PRO A 324 -18.06 -2.83 2.49
N GLN A 325 -18.35 -2.39 1.26
CA GLN A 325 -17.70 -2.86 0.04
C GLN A 325 -16.48 -2.01 -0.36
N ILE A 326 -16.07 -1.02 0.44
CA ILE A 326 -14.78 -0.34 0.29
C ILE A 326 -13.90 -0.71 1.49
N GLN A 327 -12.81 -1.42 1.24
CA GLN A 327 -12.01 -2.04 2.30
C GLN A 327 -10.54 -1.66 2.20
N ILE A 328 -9.87 -1.70 3.35
CA ILE A 328 -8.42 -1.52 3.46
C ILE A 328 -7.74 -2.83 3.05
N VAL A 329 -6.74 -2.75 2.17
CA VAL A 329 -5.79 -3.85 1.95
C VAL A 329 -4.44 -3.43 2.52
N PRO A 330 -3.97 -4.01 3.64
CA PRO A 330 -2.84 -3.49 4.39
C PRO A 330 -1.47 -3.87 3.78
N THR A 331 -1.24 -3.56 2.50
CA THR A 331 -0.02 -3.95 1.78
C THR A 331 1.27 -3.36 2.34
N GLN A 332 1.17 -2.31 3.16
CA GLN A 332 2.33 -1.71 3.81
C GLN A 332 2.97 -2.63 4.86
N LEU A 333 2.18 -3.45 5.56
CA LEU A 333 2.66 -4.18 6.75
C LEU A 333 3.68 -5.25 6.38
N ASN A 334 3.38 -5.98 5.30
CA ASN A 334 4.09 -7.20 4.93
C ASN A 334 5.34 -6.95 4.08
N LEU A 335 5.52 -5.72 3.57
CA LEU A 335 6.64 -5.38 2.70
C LEU A 335 7.89 -5.12 3.54
N ASP A 336 8.92 -5.94 3.33
CA ASP A 336 10.21 -5.76 3.96
C ASP A 336 10.90 -4.48 3.43
N PRO A 337 11.16 -3.47 4.27
CA PRO A 337 11.75 -2.22 3.82
C PRO A 337 13.25 -2.36 3.49
N VAL A 338 13.88 -3.48 3.80
CA VAL A 338 15.31 -3.73 3.58
C VAL A 338 15.51 -4.75 2.46
N ASP A 339 15.00 -5.97 2.63
CA ASP A 339 15.24 -7.09 1.72
C ASP A 339 14.14 -7.26 0.66
N GLY A 340 13.01 -6.56 0.83
CA GLY A 340 11.96 -6.41 -0.17
C GLY A 340 12.30 -5.39 -1.26
N TYR A 341 13.44 -4.70 -1.14
CA TYR A 341 13.89 -3.67 -2.06
C TYR A 341 15.29 -3.98 -2.64
N PRO A 342 15.60 -3.54 -3.87
CA PRO A 342 16.98 -3.53 -4.32
C PRO A 342 17.75 -2.42 -3.59
N VAL A 343 19.06 -2.57 -3.46
CA VAL A 343 19.93 -1.63 -2.72
C VAL A 343 19.90 -0.19 -3.26
N ASN A 344 19.49 -0.01 -4.51
CA ASN A 344 19.55 1.25 -5.26
C ASN A 344 18.17 1.76 -5.72
N ASN A 345 17.07 1.26 -5.13
CA ASN A 345 15.74 1.80 -5.39
C ASN A 345 14.98 2.19 -4.13
N GLY A 346 14.60 3.47 -4.03
CA GLY A 346 13.90 4.02 -2.87
C GLY A 346 12.43 3.62 -2.76
N VAL A 347 11.76 3.34 -3.89
CA VAL A 347 10.30 3.13 -3.92
C VAL A 347 9.81 1.95 -4.74
N HIS A 348 10.64 1.36 -5.61
CA HIS A 348 10.27 0.17 -6.38
C HIS A 348 10.83 -1.09 -5.71
N PRO A 349 9.98 -2.00 -5.24
CA PRO A 349 10.40 -3.27 -4.65
C PRO A 349 11.21 -4.14 -5.62
N ASN A 350 11.94 -5.11 -5.07
CA ASN A 350 12.52 -6.20 -5.85
C ASN A 350 11.47 -7.32 -6.01
N LYS A 351 11.87 -8.46 -6.59
CA LYS A 351 10.98 -9.62 -6.78
C LYS A 351 10.29 -10.04 -5.47
N SER A 352 11.04 -10.20 -4.38
CA SER A 352 10.51 -10.62 -3.08
C SER A 352 9.48 -9.62 -2.54
N GLY A 353 9.80 -8.32 -2.58
CA GLY A 353 8.87 -7.29 -2.11
C GLY A 353 7.60 -7.20 -2.96
N TYR A 354 7.68 -7.37 -4.28
CA TYR A 354 6.48 -7.48 -5.11
C TYR A 354 5.64 -8.72 -4.77
N GLN A 355 6.29 -9.84 -4.43
CA GLN A 355 5.57 -11.02 -3.97
C GLN A 355 4.88 -10.78 -2.63
N GLN A 356 5.51 -10.09 -1.68
CA GLN A 356 4.87 -9.70 -0.41
C GLN A 356 3.64 -8.81 -0.61
N ILE A 357 3.67 -7.89 -1.58
CA ILE A 357 2.50 -7.09 -1.98
C ILE A 357 1.41 -8.00 -2.56
N GLY A 358 1.78 -8.90 -3.48
CA GLY A 358 0.86 -9.86 -4.09
C GLY A 358 0.18 -10.76 -3.06
N SER A 359 0.95 -11.33 -2.12
CA SER A 359 0.44 -12.17 -1.02
C SER A 359 -0.52 -11.42 -0.11
N SER A 360 -0.28 -10.14 0.17
CA SER A 360 -1.19 -9.32 0.99
C SER A 360 -2.54 -9.11 0.32
N ILE A 361 -2.55 -8.85 -0.99
CA ILE A 361 -3.77 -8.70 -1.79
C ILE A 361 -4.47 -10.07 -1.95
N TYR A 362 -3.71 -11.13 -2.16
CA TYR A 362 -4.23 -12.50 -2.22
C TYR A 362 -4.93 -12.90 -0.91
N ALA A 363 -4.33 -12.61 0.24
CA ALA A 363 -4.94 -12.92 1.54
C ALA A 363 -6.28 -12.18 1.74
N TRP A 364 -6.35 -10.91 1.32
CA TRP A 364 -7.61 -10.16 1.29
C TRP A 364 -8.64 -10.80 0.34
N LEU A 365 -8.24 -11.21 -0.86
CA LEU A 365 -9.14 -11.91 -1.81
C LEU A 365 -9.66 -13.23 -1.22
N GLN A 366 -8.82 -14.04 -0.59
CA GLN A 366 -9.25 -15.28 0.08
C GLN A 366 -10.29 -15.02 1.16
N HIS A 367 -10.11 -13.95 1.95
CA HIS A 367 -11.10 -13.53 2.92
C HIS A 367 -12.44 -13.18 2.26
N GLN A 368 -12.43 -12.42 1.16
CA GLN A 368 -13.67 -12.08 0.44
C GLN A 368 -14.39 -13.31 -0.13
N LEU A 369 -13.63 -14.29 -0.62
CA LEU A 369 -14.19 -15.54 -1.15
C LEU A 369 -14.84 -16.38 -0.06
N ALA A 370 -14.20 -16.47 1.11
CA ALA A 370 -14.77 -17.16 2.27
C ALA A 370 -16.07 -16.49 2.75
N ASP A 371 -16.10 -15.16 2.85
CA ASP A 371 -17.27 -14.40 3.28
C ASP A 371 -18.46 -14.52 2.31
N SER A 372 -18.17 -14.58 1.00
CA SER A 372 -19.19 -14.75 -0.03
C SER A 372 -19.82 -16.15 0.01
N ALA A 373 -19.02 -17.19 0.22
CA ALA A 373 -19.50 -18.57 0.38
C ALA A 373 -20.34 -18.76 1.67
N GLY A 374 -20.01 -18.03 2.73
CA GLY A 374 -20.80 -18.05 3.97
C GLY A 374 -22.22 -17.50 3.79
N LYS A 375 -22.40 -16.52 2.89
CA LYS A 375 -23.71 -15.91 2.60
C LYS A 375 -24.59 -16.77 1.69
N SER A 376 -24.02 -17.51 0.75
CA SER A 376 -24.78 -18.39 -0.15
C SER A 376 -25.35 -19.67 0.51
N ASN A 377 -24.87 -20.03 1.70
CA ASN A 377 -25.35 -21.20 2.45
C ASN A 377 -26.54 -20.89 3.38
N VAL A 378 -27.05 -19.66 3.38
CA VAL A 378 -28.13 -19.18 4.26
C VAL A 378 -29.42 -18.84 3.47
N GLU A 379 -29.38 -18.94 2.14
CA GLU A 379 -30.55 -18.92 1.24
C GLU A 379 -30.91 -20.34 0.79
#